data_AF-A0A7C5F8M7-F1
#
_entry.id   AF-A0A7C5F8M7-F1
#
_cell.length_a   1.000
_cell.length_b   1.000
_cell.length_c   1.000
_cell.angle_alpha   90.00
_cell.angle_beta   90.00
_cell.angle_gamma   90.00
#
_symmetry.space_group_name_H-M   'P 1'
#
loop_
_entity.id
_entity.type
_entity.pdbx_description
1 polymer ?
#
loop_
_entity_poly.entity_id
_entity_poly.type
_entity_poly.pdbx_seq_one_letter_code
_entity_poly.pdbx_strand_id
1 'polypeptide(L)'
;MAWEWNYEYERWNKLKKDDIRPGMTLLLASSLGGYDAELGWTANKNQSSVKPLELEHKVQDSLEHDELNYTTFCTIDEHSRKMQEVIEEVIKEIFQEIEKDDKEIKEILDEVKLAALWYDIGKNHKKWQEKASDYIKEIRNKIEKILSSSNITEVESECLKSILSKLEKPSEPIAKFPDVISYISSEQKLSVELKERIKSELNIRFRPGIRHEASSALLGWNKWVNGEKGWTPLAVYLIATHHGKVRTILRGIKEDNDDVFGIKDGDVIPAIKNWLNDDVRLETYMKYFGAKGEWSEDCTKYKMKTISWVEMVDNLIDKYGPLKLAFLESIIRACDMRASSIEVNK
;
A
#
# COMPACT_ATOMS: atom_id res chain seq x y z
N MET A 1 -2.22 -10.98 -28.54
CA MET A 1 -1.22 -10.35 -27.64
C MET A 1 -1.97 -9.88 -26.41
N ALA A 2 -1.41 -10.11 -25.23
CA ALA A 2 -1.98 -9.69 -23.96
C ALA A 2 -1.06 -8.65 -23.33
N TRP A 3 -1.64 -7.72 -22.59
CA TRP A 3 -0.90 -6.72 -21.82
C TRP A 3 -1.34 -6.78 -20.37
N GLU A 4 -0.38 -6.60 -19.46
CA GLU A 4 -0.66 -6.36 -18.05
C GLU A 4 -0.29 -4.91 -17.76
N TRP A 5 -1.13 -4.22 -17.00
CA TRP A 5 -0.78 -2.88 -16.54
C TRP A 5 0.30 -3.01 -15.47
N ASN A 6 1.50 -2.55 -15.80
CA ASN A 6 2.56 -2.41 -14.83
C ASN A 6 2.34 -1.12 -14.06
N TYR A 7 1.74 -1.26 -12.89
CA TYR A 7 1.42 -0.14 -12.03
C TYR A 7 2.64 0.63 -11.50
N GLU A 8 3.81 0.00 -11.38
CA GLU A 8 5.04 0.66 -10.91
C GLU A 8 5.62 1.61 -11.97
N TYR A 9 5.47 1.24 -13.24
CA TYR A 9 5.95 2.05 -14.37
C TYR A 9 4.82 2.81 -15.07
N GLU A 10 3.59 2.72 -14.56
CA GLU A 10 2.36 3.23 -15.19
C GLU A 10 2.31 2.99 -16.70
N ARG A 11 2.61 1.75 -17.10
CA ARG A 11 2.64 1.39 -18.52
C ARG A 11 2.09 0.00 -18.75
N TRP A 12 1.52 -0.20 -19.92
CA TRP A 12 1.16 -1.52 -20.39
C TRP A 12 2.42 -2.30 -20.77
N ASN A 13 2.72 -3.36 -20.03
CA ASN A 13 3.75 -4.32 -20.38
C ASN A 13 3.12 -5.40 -21.26
N LYS A 14 3.81 -5.73 -22.36
CA LYS A 14 3.38 -6.79 -23.26
C LYS A 14 3.80 -8.15 -22.70
N LEU A 15 2.87 -9.10 -22.64
CA LEU A 15 3.12 -10.45 -22.15
C LEU A 15 3.34 -11.45 -23.29
N LYS A 16 4.24 -12.40 -23.06
CA LYS A 16 4.37 -13.64 -23.84
C LYS A 16 3.41 -14.70 -23.29
N LYS A 17 3.21 -15.77 -24.06
CA LYS A 17 2.31 -16.87 -23.68
C LYS A 17 2.70 -17.49 -22.33
N ASP A 18 4.01 -17.64 -22.11
CA ASP A 18 4.55 -18.30 -20.91
C ASP A 18 4.54 -17.39 -19.67
N ASP A 19 4.26 -16.09 -19.84
CA ASP A 19 4.13 -15.13 -18.74
C ASP A 19 2.71 -15.13 -18.14
N ILE A 20 1.73 -15.77 -18.79
CA ILE A 20 0.33 -15.77 -18.36
C ILE A 20 0.11 -16.81 -17.27
N ARG A 21 -0.35 -16.36 -16.10
CA ARG A 21 -0.67 -17.18 -14.93
C ARG A 21 -2.08 -16.89 -14.39
N PRO A 22 -2.71 -17.86 -13.68
CA PRO A 22 -4.00 -17.62 -13.03
C PRO A 22 -3.99 -16.40 -12.11
N GLY A 23 -5.09 -15.62 -12.12
CA GLY A 23 -5.27 -14.44 -11.27
C GLY A 23 -4.79 -13.11 -11.84
N MET A 24 -4.24 -13.07 -13.06
CA MET A 24 -3.83 -11.82 -13.72
C MET A 24 -5.03 -11.03 -14.28
N THR A 25 -4.98 -9.70 -14.15
CA THR A 25 -5.84 -8.78 -14.90
C THR A 25 -5.14 -8.38 -16.18
N LEU A 26 -5.67 -8.82 -17.32
CA LEU A 26 -5.06 -8.60 -18.64
C LEU A 26 -5.93 -7.66 -19.48
N LEU A 27 -5.27 -6.74 -20.18
CA LEU A 27 -5.88 -6.05 -21.31
C LEU A 27 -5.69 -6.92 -22.56
N LEU A 28 -6.81 -7.21 -23.22
CA LEU A 28 -6.85 -7.89 -24.50
C LEU A 28 -7.48 -6.96 -25.54
N ALA A 29 -6.90 -6.91 -26.73
CA ALA A 29 -7.55 -6.22 -27.84
C ALA A 29 -8.80 -6.99 -28.25
N SER A 30 -9.95 -6.30 -28.34
CA SER A 30 -11.23 -6.90 -28.76
C SER A 30 -11.13 -7.61 -30.11
N SER A 31 -10.27 -7.16 -31.02
CA SER A 31 -9.99 -7.81 -32.30
C SER A 31 -9.43 -9.24 -32.20
N LEU A 32 -8.93 -9.65 -31.03
CA LEU A 32 -8.34 -10.98 -30.84
C LEU A 32 -9.36 -12.06 -30.48
N GLY A 33 -10.55 -11.69 -30.02
CA GLY A 33 -11.55 -12.65 -29.55
C GLY A 33 -12.91 -12.07 -29.21
N GLY A 34 -13.25 -10.88 -29.69
CA GLY A 34 -14.55 -10.26 -29.44
C GLY A 34 -14.74 -9.78 -28.01
N TYR A 35 -15.69 -8.86 -27.84
CA TYR A 35 -16.13 -8.38 -26.54
C TYR A 35 -17.60 -8.00 -26.62
N ASP A 36 -18.38 -8.50 -25.68
CA ASP A 36 -19.80 -8.20 -25.52
C ASP A 36 -20.03 -7.26 -24.35
N ALA A 37 -20.95 -6.30 -24.48
CA ALA A 37 -21.20 -5.31 -23.45
C ALA A 37 -21.79 -5.92 -22.17
N GLU A 38 -22.52 -7.01 -22.27
CA GLU A 38 -23.19 -7.68 -21.14
C GLU A 38 -22.38 -8.89 -20.65
N LEU A 39 -21.79 -9.66 -21.57
CA LEU A 39 -21.10 -10.91 -21.25
C LEU A 39 -19.58 -10.76 -21.06
N GLY A 40 -18.99 -9.62 -21.45
CA GLY A 40 -17.55 -9.40 -21.42
C GLY A 40 -16.81 -10.10 -22.55
N TRP A 41 -15.64 -10.68 -22.27
CA TRP A 41 -14.82 -11.34 -23.29
C TRP A 41 -15.45 -12.65 -23.79
N THR A 42 -15.73 -12.78 -25.09
CA THR A 42 -16.49 -13.92 -25.64
C THR A 42 -15.66 -14.97 -26.39
N ALA A 43 -14.37 -14.69 -26.62
CA ALA A 43 -13.49 -15.49 -27.49
C ALA A 43 -13.99 -15.67 -28.95
N ASN A 44 -15.05 -14.98 -29.38
CA ASN A 44 -15.56 -14.96 -30.74
C ASN A 44 -15.02 -13.76 -31.55
N LYS A 45 -14.03 -14.00 -32.41
CA LYS A 45 -13.38 -12.97 -33.25
C LYS A 45 -14.32 -12.23 -34.21
N ASN A 46 -15.48 -12.82 -34.53
CA ASN A 46 -16.46 -12.22 -35.41
C ASN A 46 -17.42 -11.27 -34.69
N GLN A 47 -17.31 -11.16 -33.36
CA GLN A 47 -18.13 -10.28 -32.55
C GLN A 47 -17.50 -8.87 -32.51
N SER A 48 -18.30 -7.89 -32.93
CA SER A 48 -17.90 -6.50 -33.17
C SER A 48 -17.29 -5.83 -31.94
N SER A 49 -16.40 -4.87 -32.15
CA SER A 49 -15.92 -3.99 -31.09
C SER A 49 -17.09 -3.18 -30.49
N VAL A 50 -17.32 -3.31 -29.19
CA VAL A 50 -18.19 -2.41 -28.43
C VAL A 50 -17.63 -0.98 -28.47
N LYS A 51 -18.54 0.01 -28.48
CA LYS A 51 -18.16 1.42 -28.32
C LYS A 51 -17.48 1.58 -26.95
N PRO A 52 -16.28 2.16 -26.87
CA PRO A 52 -15.69 2.52 -25.60
C PRO A 52 -16.67 3.40 -24.81
N LEU A 53 -16.89 3.06 -23.54
CA LEU A 53 -17.57 3.97 -22.63
C LEU A 53 -16.66 5.18 -22.44
N GLU A 54 -17.15 6.36 -22.79
CA GLU A 54 -16.52 7.61 -22.37
C GLU A 54 -16.76 7.76 -20.87
N LEU A 55 -15.87 7.16 -20.08
CA LEU A 55 -15.77 7.46 -18.67
C LEU A 55 -15.09 8.82 -18.56
N GLU A 56 -15.68 9.74 -17.80
CA GLU A 56 -14.88 10.84 -17.24
C GLU A 56 -13.67 10.19 -16.59
N HIS A 57 -12.48 10.48 -17.10
CA HIS A 57 -11.22 10.08 -16.48
C HIS A 57 -11.13 10.78 -15.12
N LYS A 58 -11.83 10.28 -14.11
CA LYS A 58 -11.28 10.30 -12.77
C LYS A 58 -10.03 9.46 -12.87
N VAL A 59 -8.88 10.08 -12.57
CA VAL A 59 -7.62 9.37 -12.43
C VAL A 59 -7.94 8.12 -11.63
N GLN A 60 -7.89 6.96 -12.30
CA GLN A 60 -8.13 5.69 -11.65
C GLN A 60 -7.12 5.64 -10.53
N ASP A 61 -7.60 5.59 -9.28
CA ASP A 61 -6.81 5.66 -8.04
C ASP A 61 -5.46 4.98 -8.27
N SER A 62 -4.46 5.80 -8.63
CA SER A 62 -3.20 5.26 -9.10
C SER A 62 -2.54 4.66 -7.87
N LEU A 63 -1.81 3.56 -8.02
CA LEU A 63 -1.27 2.79 -6.89
C LEU A 63 -0.28 3.56 -6.00
N GLU A 64 -0.04 4.84 -6.30
CA GLU A 64 0.95 5.71 -5.68
C GLU A 64 0.36 7.03 -5.17
N HIS A 65 -0.91 7.35 -5.42
CA HIS A 65 -1.58 8.37 -4.61
C HIS A 65 -2.05 7.71 -3.31
N ASP A 66 -1.09 7.42 -2.42
CA ASP A 66 -1.30 7.94 -1.07
C ASP A 66 -1.58 9.42 -1.36
N GLU A 67 -2.83 9.88 -1.26
CA GLU A 67 -3.11 11.31 -1.34
C GLU A 67 -2.26 11.92 -0.23
N LEU A 68 -1.07 12.36 -0.58
CA LEU A 68 -0.16 13.02 0.31
C LEU A 68 -0.83 14.37 0.48
N ASN A 69 -1.81 14.48 1.36
CA ASN A 69 -2.38 15.76 1.74
C ASN A 69 -1.68 16.28 3.00
N TYR A 70 -0.54 15.70 3.36
CA TYR A 70 0.20 16.04 4.57
C TYR A 70 0.94 17.35 4.40
N THR A 71 0.76 18.22 5.38
CA THR A 71 1.45 19.52 5.47
C THR A 71 2.76 19.41 6.27
N THR A 72 2.93 18.33 7.02
CA THR A 72 4.03 18.09 7.97
C THR A 72 4.51 16.64 7.92
N PHE A 73 5.66 16.37 8.53
CA PHE A 73 6.12 15.00 8.77
C PHE A 73 5.28 14.34 9.86
N CYS A 74 5.03 13.04 9.71
CA CYS A 74 4.46 12.21 10.75
C CYS A 74 5.35 10.97 10.94
N THR A 75 5.77 10.72 12.17
CA THR A 75 6.53 9.50 12.50
C THR A 75 5.62 8.27 12.50
N ILE A 76 6.23 7.08 12.41
CA ILE A 76 5.46 5.82 12.49
C ILE A 76 4.71 5.72 13.83
N ASP A 77 5.33 6.11 14.95
CA ASP A 77 4.69 6.05 16.27
C ASP A 77 3.50 7.02 16.38
N GLU A 78 3.66 8.26 15.92
CA GLU A 78 2.58 9.26 15.94
C GLU A 78 1.39 8.82 15.08
N HIS A 79 1.67 8.38 13.85
CA HIS A 79 0.63 7.98 12.91
C HIS A 79 -0.15 6.77 13.42
N SER A 80 0.54 5.77 13.93
CA SER A 80 -0.11 4.58 14.48
C SER A 80 -0.91 4.87 15.76
N ARG A 81 -0.46 5.77 16.64
CA ARG A 81 -1.27 6.21 17.79
C ARG A 81 -2.55 6.93 17.35
N LYS A 82 -2.44 7.79 16.33
CA LYS A 82 -3.61 8.47 15.77
C LYS A 82 -4.59 7.49 15.16
N MET A 83 -4.08 6.49 14.44
CA MET A 83 -4.88 5.40 13.91
C MET A 83 -5.61 4.62 15.02
N GLN A 84 -4.95 4.40 16.16
CA GLN A 84 -5.57 3.75 17.32
C GLN A 84 -6.75 4.56 17.90
N GLU A 85 -6.65 5.88 17.97
CA GLU A 85 -7.76 6.73 18.41
C GLU A 85 -8.94 6.63 17.43
N VAL A 86 -8.65 6.75 16.13
CA VAL A 86 -9.67 6.75 15.07
C VAL A 86 -10.38 5.40 14.97
N ILE A 87 -9.65 4.29 15.06
CA ILE A 87 -10.26 2.96 14.95
C ILE A 87 -11.22 2.68 16.12
N GLU A 88 -10.90 3.14 17.33
CA GLU A 88 -11.79 3.01 18.49
C GLU A 88 -13.08 3.82 18.30
N GLU A 89 -12.98 5.05 17.78
CA GLU A 89 -14.13 5.88 17.47
C GLU A 89 -15.01 5.25 16.37
N VAL A 90 -14.40 4.80 15.27
CA VAL A 90 -15.11 4.17 14.15
C VAL A 90 -15.79 2.86 14.57
N ILE A 91 -15.10 2.02 15.33
CA ILE A 91 -15.69 0.79 15.87
C ILE A 91 -16.88 1.15 16.76
N LYS A 92 -16.75 2.15 17.64
CA LYS A 92 -17.85 2.58 18.50
C LYS A 92 -19.04 3.11 17.69
N GLU A 93 -18.82 3.86 16.63
CA GLU A 93 -19.87 4.39 15.74
C GLU A 93 -20.59 3.27 14.98
N ILE A 94 -19.86 2.36 14.35
CA ILE A 94 -20.41 1.31 13.49
C ILE A 94 -21.11 0.23 14.32
N PHE A 95 -20.51 -0.17 15.44
CA PHE A 95 -20.96 -1.29 16.26
C PHE A 95 -21.81 -0.86 17.46
N GLN A 96 -22.33 0.38 17.47
CA GLN A 96 -23.13 0.91 18.59
C GLN A 96 -24.41 0.10 18.88
N GLU A 97 -25.03 -0.48 17.85
CA GLU A 97 -26.27 -1.27 17.94
C GLU A 97 -26.01 -2.77 18.06
N ILE A 98 -24.75 -3.20 17.99
CA ILE A 98 -24.38 -4.60 18.11
C ILE A 98 -24.32 -4.98 19.58
N GLU A 99 -24.92 -6.13 19.90
CA GLU A 99 -24.99 -6.63 21.26
C GLU A 99 -23.58 -6.75 21.84
N LYS A 100 -23.31 -5.99 22.90
CA LYS A 100 -21.97 -5.82 23.49
C LYS A 100 -21.37 -7.10 24.05
N ASP A 101 -22.07 -8.23 24.00
CA ASP A 101 -21.65 -9.51 24.56
C ASP A 101 -21.41 -10.63 23.52
N ASP A 102 -21.50 -10.32 22.23
CA ASP A 102 -21.05 -11.25 21.20
C ASP A 102 -19.52 -11.42 21.26
N LYS A 103 -19.09 -12.62 21.68
CA LYS A 103 -17.68 -12.97 21.82
C LYS A 103 -16.94 -12.99 20.48
N GLU A 104 -17.58 -13.49 19.42
CA GLU A 104 -16.97 -13.59 18.09
C GLU A 104 -16.71 -12.19 17.52
N ILE A 105 -17.67 -11.27 17.70
CA ILE A 105 -17.50 -9.88 17.26
C ILE A 105 -16.37 -9.20 18.04
N LYS A 106 -16.29 -9.40 19.37
CA LYS A 106 -15.18 -8.85 20.17
C LYS A 106 -13.82 -9.33 19.67
N GLU A 107 -13.68 -10.62 19.39
CA GLU A 107 -12.44 -11.20 18.85
C GLU A 107 -12.08 -10.57 17.49
N ILE A 108 -13.04 -10.43 16.58
CA ILE A 108 -12.80 -9.77 15.28
C ILE A 108 -12.37 -8.31 15.48
N LEU A 109 -13.01 -7.57 16.38
CA LEU A 109 -12.67 -6.17 16.64
C LEU A 109 -11.27 -6.01 17.24
N ASP A 110 -10.84 -6.94 18.09
CA ASP A 110 -9.47 -6.95 18.62
C ASP A 110 -8.45 -7.18 17.49
N GLU A 111 -8.75 -8.05 16.53
CA GLU A 111 -7.92 -8.28 15.35
C GLU A 111 -7.86 -7.06 14.41
N VAL A 112 -8.99 -6.36 14.22
CA VAL A 112 -9.06 -5.09 13.47
C VAL A 112 -8.19 -4.02 14.12
N LYS A 113 -8.26 -3.88 15.45
CA LYS A 113 -7.43 -2.93 16.21
C LYS A 113 -5.95 -3.27 16.12
N LEU A 114 -5.60 -4.55 16.20
CA LEU A 114 -4.23 -4.99 15.99
C LEU A 114 -3.75 -4.64 14.58
N ALA A 115 -4.54 -4.92 13.56
CA ALA A 115 -4.19 -4.60 12.18
C ALA A 115 -3.99 -3.08 12.00
N ALA A 116 -4.89 -2.26 12.52
CA ALA A 116 -4.80 -0.81 12.50
C ALA A 116 -3.56 -0.25 13.23
N LEU A 117 -3.04 -0.96 14.23
CA LEU A 117 -1.82 -0.56 14.92
C LEU A 117 -0.57 -0.81 14.06
N TRP A 118 -0.53 -1.94 13.35
CA TRP A 118 0.67 -2.45 12.66
C TRP A 118 0.68 -2.25 11.15
N TYR A 119 -0.39 -1.77 10.53
CA TYR A 119 -0.54 -1.70 9.08
C TYR A 119 0.61 -0.98 8.37
N ASP A 120 1.17 0.05 9.00
CA ASP A 120 2.16 0.96 8.41
C ASP A 120 3.60 0.70 8.88
N ILE A 121 3.84 -0.30 9.75
CA ILE A 121 5.18 -0.60 10.28
C ILE A 121 6.18 -0.93 9.18
N GLY A 122 5.71 -1.45 8.05
CA GLY A 122 6.50 -1.78 6.88
C GLY A 122 7.19 -0.58 6.24
N LYS A 123 6.74 0.65 6.52
CA LYS A 123 7.45 1.89 6.14
C LYS A 123 8.78 2.05 6.88
N ASN A 124 8.97 1.38 8.01
CA ASN A 124 10.27 1.35 8.70
C ASN A 124 11.32 0.52 7.93
N HIS A 125 10.94 -0.20 6.88
CA HIS A 125 11.87 -0.93 6.04
C HIS A 125 12.96 0.00 5.47
N LYS A 126 14.23 -0.41 5.58
CA LYS A 126 15.40 0.41 5.21
C LYS A 126 15.30 1.05 3.82
N LYS A 127 14.99 0.25 2.79
CA LYS A 127 14.81 0.74 1.40
C LYS A 127 13.74 1.85 1.30
N TRP A 128 12.65 1.74 2.05
CA TRP A 128 11.59 2.75 2.04
C TRP A 128 12.07 4.05 2.68
N GLN A 129 12.68 3.97 3.87
CA GLN A 129 13.22 5.15 4.58
C GLN A 129 14.34 5.86 3.79
N GLU A 130 15.22 5.10 3.15
CA GLU A 130 16.25 5.63 2.25
C GLU A 130 15.63 6.35 1.06
N LYS A 131 14.65 5.72 0.38
CA LYS A 131 13.97 6.35 -0.77
C LYS A 131 13.20 7.60 -0.38
N ALA A 132 12.58 7.63 0.80
CA ALA A 132 11.89 8.83 1.28
C ALA A 132 12.89 9.96 1.52
N SER A 133 14.08 9.63 2.05
CA SER A 133 15.17 10.59 2.25
C SER A 133 15.72 11.13 0.93
N ASP A 134 15.94 10.24 -0.05
CA ASP A 134 16.36 10.62 -1.41
C ASP A 134 15.34 11.57 -2.06
N TYR A 135 14.05 11.23 -1.97
CA TYR A 135 12.95 12.01 -2.51
C TYR A 135 12.89 13.42 -1.93
N ILE A 136 12.93 13.54 -0.59
CA ILE A 136 12.94 14.83 0.10
C ILE A 136 14.15 15.65 -0.32
N LYS A 137 15.34 15.04 -0.40
CA LYS A 137 16.57 15.71 -0.83
C LYS A 137 16.46 16.22 -2.27
N GLU A 138 15.87 15.44 -3.17
CA GLU A 138 15.67 15.85 -4.56
C GLU A 138 14.72 17.06 -4.66
N ILE A 139 13.59 17.03 -3.94
CA ILE A 139 12.66 18.16 -3.86
C ILE A 139 13.39 19.41 -3.37
N ARG A 140 14.13 19.31 -2.26
CA ARG A 140 14.87 20.46 -1.69
C ARG A 140 15.84 21.05 -2.70
N ASN A 141 16.63 20.20 -3.37
CA ASN A 141 17.57 20.64 -4.40
C ASN A 141 16.86 21.37 -5.56
N LYS A 142 15.69 20.87 -6.00
CA LYS A 142 14.90 21.56 -7.03
C LYS A 142 14.39 22.91 -6.54
N ILE A 143 13.88 22.99 -5.32
CA ILE A 143 13.42 24.25 -4.72
C ILE A 143 14.57 25.27 -4.66
N GLU A 144 15.75 24.87 -4.18
CA GLU A 144 16.94 25.73 -4.11
C GLU A 144 17.40 26.22 -5.50
N LYS A 145 17.28 25.35 -6.52
CA LYS A 145 17.54 25.73 -7.91
C LYS A 145 16.55 26.77 -8.43
N ILE A 146 15.27 26.67 -8.08
CA ILE A 146 14.26 27.67 -8.45
C ILE A 146 14.54 29.00 -7.73
N LEU A 147 14.86 28.95 -6.44
CA LEU A 147 15.19 30.12 -5.61
C LEU A 147 16.43 30.90 -6.10
N SER A 148 17.35 30.24 -6.81
CA SER A 148 18.54 30.87 -7.40
C SER A 148 18.34 31.42 -8.81
N SER A 149 17.13 31.28 -9.38
CA SER A 149 16.77 31.83 -10.69
C SER A 149 16.62 33.35 -10.67
N SER A 150 17.04 34.03 -11.72
CA SER A 150 16.93 35.50 -11.85
C SER A 150 15.49 36.01 -12.04
N ASN A 151 14.55 35.11 -12.38
CA ASN A 151 13.18 35.46 -12.75
C ASN A 151 12.15 35.15 -11.65
N ILE A 152 12.61 34.87 -10.43
CA ILE A 152 11.73 34.52 -9.31
C ILE A 152 11.02 35.76 -8.76
N THR A 153 9.71 35.64 -8.50
CA THR A 153 8.93 36.70 -7.85
C THR A 153 9.09 36.65 -6.33
N GLU A 154 8.84 37.76 -5.63
CA GLU A 154 8.90 37.80 -4.15
C GLU A 154 7.95 36.79 -3.50
N VAL A 155 6.70 36.73 -3.99
CA VAL A 155 5.66 35.81 -3.52
C VAL A 155 6.06 34.34 -3.73
N GLU A 156 6.64 34.00 -4.88
CA GLU A 156 7.16 32.66 -5.15
C GLU A 156 8.32 32.31 -4.22
N SER A 157 9.26 33.23 -4.02
CA SER A 157 10.39 33.06 -3.09
C SER A 157 9.90 32.81 -1.66
N GLU A 158 8.94 33.59 -1.17
CA GLU A 158 8.34 33.39 0.16
C GLU A 158 7.69 32.01 0.30
N CYS A 159 6.88 31.61 -0.69
CA CYS A 159 6.21 30.31 -0.69
C CYS A 159 7.22 29.15 -0.66
N LEU A 160 8.22 29.18 -1.53
CA LEU A 160 9.24 28.13 -1.64
C LEU A 160 10.15 28.06 -0.40
N LYS A 161 10.50 29.20 0.21
CA LYS A 161 11.24 29.21 1.49
C LYS A 161 10.40 28.62 2.63
N SER A 162 9.09 28.89 2.66
CA SER A 162 8.18 28.28 3.62
C SER A 162 8.15 26.75 3.47
N ILE A 163 8.05 26.24 2.25
CA ILE A 163 8.11 24.79 1.98
C ILE A 163 9.45 24.21 2.44
N LEU A 164 10.57 24.85 2.09
CA LEU A 164 11.91 24.35 2.43
C LEU A 164 12.10 24.18 3.94
N SER A 165 11.54 25.09 4.75
CA SER A 165 11.56 25.00 6.21
C SER A 165 10.74 23.82 6.75
N LYS A 166 9.68 23.40 6.05
CA LYS A 166 8.84 22.25 6.43
C LYS A 166 9.41 20.91 5.98
N LEU A 167 10.40 20.91 5.08
CA LEU A 167 11.08 19.71 4.56
C LEU A 167 12.29 19.29 5.41
N GLU A 168 12.38 19.73 6.67
CA GLU A 168 13.37 19.25 7.63
C GLU A 168 12.92 17.91 8.21
N LYS A 169 13.56 16.83 7.76
CA LYS A 169 13.19 15.45 8.15
C LYS A 169 13.52 15.19 9.63
N PRO A 170 12.62 14.58 10.42
CA PRO A 170 12.91 14.16 11.79
C PRO A 170 13.96 13.03 11.85
N SER A 171 14.52 12.79 13.03
CA SER A 171 15.50 11.72 13.26
C SER A 171 14.89 10.33 13.29
N GLU A 172 13.62 10.27 13.70
CA GLU A 172 12.80 9.08 13.81
C GLU A 172 12.30 8.60 12.43
N PRO A 173 12.01 7.30 12.27
CA PRO A 173 11.39 6.78 11.06
C PRO A 173 10.04 7.44 10.77
N ILE A 174 9.90 7.92 9.54
CA ILE A 174 8.70 8.63 9.09
C ILE A 174 7.69 7.65 8.48
N ALA A 175 6.41 7.86 8.74
CA ALA A 175 5.31 7.21 8.00
C ALA A 175 4.84 8.10 6.84
N LYS A 176 4.80 9.42 7.06
CA LYS A 176 4.30 10.41 6.10
C LYS A 176 5.23 11.62 6.05
N PHE A 177 5.24 12.32 4.92
CA PHE A 177 6.05 13.52 4.69
C PHE A 177 5.27 14.57 3.91
N PRO A 178 5.68 15.85 3.98
CA PRO A 178 4.92 16.94 3.37
C PRO A 178 4.73 16.77 1.86
N ASP A 179 3.50 16.99 1.39
CA ASP A 179 3.23 17.11 -0.04
C ASP A 179 3.34 18.53 -0.52
N VAL A 180 4.41 18.74 -1.27
CA VAL A 180 4.68 20.03 -1.89
C VAL A 180 3.64 20.36 -2.96
N ILE A 181 3.07 19.39 -3.66
CA ILE A 181 2.11 19.65 -4.74
C ILE A 181 0.78 20.15 -4.16
N SER A 182 0.26 19.51 -3.11
CA SER A 182 -0.92 19.98 -2.37
C SER A 182 -0.68 21.33 -1.70
N TYR A 183 0.52 21.55 -1.14
CA TYR A 183 0.88 22.86 -0.57
C TYR A 183 0.83 23.99 -1.61
N ILE A 184 1.47 23.79 -2.77
CA ILE A 184 1.43 24.78 -3.87
C ILE A 184 -0.01 24.99 -4.37
N SER A 185 -0.82 23.94 -4.42
CA SER A 185 -2.20 24.02 -4.87
C SER A 185 -3.08 24.85 -3.93
N SER A 186 -2.87 24.74 -2.62
CA SER A 186 -3.61 25.47 -1.58
C SER A 186 -3.15 26.92 -1.35
N GLU A 187 -1.94 27.30 -1.77
CA GLU A 187 -1.40 28.65 -1.57
C GLU A 187 -2.22 29.71 -2.34
N GLN A 188 -2.86 30.63 -1.62
CA GLN A 188 -3.76 31.63 -2.23
C GLN A 188 -3.02 32.77 -2.93
N LYS A 189 -1.78 33.06 -2.52
CA LYS A 189 -1.00 34.18 -3.07
C LYS A 189 -0.42 33.88 -4.46
N LEU A 190 -0.31 32.61 -4.84
CA LEU A 190 0.23 32.21 -6.15
C LEU A 190 -0.87 32.26 -7.23
N SER A 191 -0.55 32.85 -8.38
CA SER A 191 -1.41 32.78 -9.56
C SER A 191 -1.50 31.33 -10.07
N VAL A 192 -2.55 31.05 -10.85
CA VAL A 192 -2.75 29.70 -11.44
C VAL A 192 -1.56 29.30 -12.31
N GLU A 193 -1.02 30.23 -13.10
CA GLU A 193 0.13 29.99 -13.98
C GLU A 193 1.39 29.66 -13.19
N LEU A 194 1.63 30.37 -12.07
CA LEU A 194 2.76 30.08 -11.19
C LEU A 194 2.62 28.72 -10.51
N LYS A 195 1.41 28.37 -10.04
CA LYS A 195 1.15 27.05 -9.45
C LYS A 195 1.47 25.93 -10.42
N GLU A 196 0.96 26.01 -11.65
CA GLU A 196 1.20 24.97 -12.66
C GLU A 196 2.68 24.86 -13.04
N ARG A 197 3.39 25.99 -13.19
CA ARG A 197 4.82 26.00 -13.45
C ARG A 197 5.60 25.33 -12.32
N ILE A 198 5.40 25.77 -11.08
CA ILE A 198 6.12 25.24 -9.91
C ILE A 198 5.82 23.74 -9.73
N LYS A 199 4.55 23.33 -9.85
CA LYS A 199 4.17 21.91 -9.81
C LYS A 199 4.87 21.09 -10.88
N SER A 200 4.94 21.59 -12.12
CA SER A 200 5.65 20.92 -13.20
C SER A 200 7.14 20.77 -12.93
N GLU A 201 7.80 21.80 -12.38
CA GLU A 201 9.22 21.76 -12.04
C GLU A 201 9.50 20.81 -10.86
N LEU A 202 8.61 20.80 -9.86
CA LEU A 202 8.69 19.98 -8.65
C LEU A 202 8.02 18.60 -8.79
N ASN A 203 7.55 18.23 -9.98
CA ASN A 203 6.93 16.93 -10.22
C ASN A 203 7.98 15.82 -10.13
N ILE A 204 8.19 15.31 -8.92
CA ILE A 204 9.02 14.16 -8.59
C ILE A 204 8.06 13.10 -8.10
N ARG A 205 8.24 11.86 -8.56
CA ARG A 205 7.44 10.73 -8.08
C ARG A 205 8.18 10.00 -6.99
N PHE A 206 7.49 9.74 -5.89
CA PHE A 206 8.02 8.90 -4.83
C PHE A 206 7.84 7.42 -5.18
N ARG A 207 8.95 6.72 -5.41
CA ARG A 207 8.96 5.29 -5.74
C ARG A 207 9.84 4.52 -4.76
N PRO A 208 9.26 3.97 -3.68
CA PRO A 208 10.04 3.25 -2.68
C PRO A 208 10.60 1.92 -3.21
N GLY A 209 10.07 1.39 -4.32
CA GLY A 209 10.49 0.12 -4.90
C GLY A 209 10.13 -1.10 -4.04
N ILE A 210 9.33 -0.89 -2.99
CA ILE A 210 8.70 -1.92 -2.17
C ILE A 210 7.25 -1.49 -1.84
N ARG A 211 6.38 -2.46 -1.59
CA ARG A 211 5.05 -2.21 -0.98
C ARG A 211 5.17 -2.35 0.54
N HIS A 212 4.82 -1.30 1.27
CA HIS A 212 5.00 -1.29 2.71
C HIS A 212 3.95 -2.16 3.41
N GLU A 213 2.74 -2.28 2.85
CA GLU A 213 1.69 -3.18 3.33
C GLU A 213 2.11 -4.65 3.26
N ALA A 214 2.89 -5.04 2.23
CA ALA A 214 3.50 -6.36 2.18
C ALA A 214 4.56 -6.53 3.28
N SER A 215 5.39 -5.52 3.50
CA SER A 215 6.43 -5.54 4.54
C SER A 215 5.83 -5.69 5.95
N SER A 216 4.77 -4.94 6.23
CA SER A 216 3.98 -5.08 7.47
C SER A 216 3.37 -6.47 7.61
N ALA A 217 2.78 -7.00 6.53
CA ALA A 217 2.15 -8.32 6.55
C ALA A 217 3.16 -9.46 6.73
N LEU A 218 4.35 -9.38 6.13
CA LEU A 218 5.42 -10.37 6.33
C LEU A 218 5.93 -10.36 7.78
N LEU A 219 6.04 -9.19 8.39
CA LEU A 219 6.33 -9.09 9.83
C LEU A 219 5.21 -9.73 10.64
N GLY A 220 3.96 -9.39 10.37
CA GLY A 220 2.81 -9.95 11.07
C GLY A 220 2.69 -11.47 10.91
N TRP A 221 2.99 -11.98 9.72
CA TRP A 221 3.06 -13.41 9.44
C TRP A 221 4.06 -14.12 10.37
N ASN A 222 5.27 -13.57 10.51
CA ASN A 222 6.28 -14.12 11.42
C ASN A 222 5.77 -14.15 12.86
N LYS A 223 5.09 -13.08 13.31
CA LYS A 223 4.52 -13.02 14.66
C LYS A 223 3.42 -14.07 14.86
N TRP A 224 2.52 -14.22 13.88
CA TRP A 224 1.46 -15.21 13.91
C TRP A 224 1.99 -16.65 13.92
N VAL A 225 2.89 -17.00 13.00
CA VAL A 225 3.46 -18.36 12.89
C VAL A 225 4.29 -18.73 14.12
N ASN A 226 4.94 -17.77 14.77
CA ASN A 226 5.65 -17.98 16.03
C ASN A 226 4.74 -18.03 17.27
N GLY A 227 3.42 -17.89 17.09
CA GLY A 227 2.44 -17.97 18.17
C GLY A 227 2.46 -16.77 19.12
N GLU A 228 2.90 -15.59 18.66
CA GLU A 228 2.82 -14.38 19.47
C GLU A 228 1.37 -14.05 19.81
N LYS A 229 1.12 -13.70 21.08
CA LYS A 229 -0.24 -13.47 21.58
C LYS A 229 -0.95 -12.36 20.78
N GLY A 230 -2.18 -12.65 20.35
CA GLY A 230 -3.04 -11.72 19.63
C GLY A 230 -2.87 -11.73 18.11
N TRP A 231 -1.78 -12.29 17.58
CA TRP A 231 -1.57 -12.38 16.14
C TRP A 231 -2.36 -13.54 15.53
N THR A 232 -3.10 -13.22 14.48
CA THR A 232 -4.04 -14.14 13.81
C THR A 232 -3.91 -14.01 12.29
N PRO A 233 -4.41 -15.00 11.53
CA PRO A 233 -4.48 -14.89 10.07
C PRO A 233 -5.26 -13.66 9.59
N LEU A 234 -6.37 -13.32 10.24
CA LEU A 234 -7.22 -12.20 9.82
C LEU A 234 -6.53 -10.85 10.11
N ALA A 235 -5.85 -10.67 11.24
CA ALA A 235 -5.06 -9.46 11.47
C ALA A 235 -3.95 -9.28 10.41
N VAL A 236 -3.23 -10.35 10.07
CA VAL A 236 -2.19 -10.34 9.03
C VAL A 236 -2.79 -10.01 7.65
N TYR A 237 -3.95 -10.59 7.32
CA TYR A 237 -4.67 -10.29 6.09
C TYR A 237 -5.08 -8.82 6.03
N LEU A 238 -5.71 -8.29 7.08
CA LEU A 238 -6.16 -6.88 7.14
C LEU A 238 -4.99 -5.89 7.02
N ILE A 239 -3.84 -6.21 7.62
CA ILE A 239 -2.59 -5.45 7.43
C ILE A 239 -2.17 -5.44 5.97
N ALA A 240 -2.23 -6.57 5.26
CA ALA A 240 -1.84 -6.60 3.85
C ALA A 240 -2.80 -5.82 2.95
N THR A 241 -4.10 -5.91 3.25
CA THR A 241 -5.15 -5.45 2.35
C THR A 241 -5.56 -4.01 2.54
N HIS A 242 -4.95 -3.24 3.43
CA HIS A 242 -5.41 -1.87 3.72
C HIS A 242 -5.40 -0.93 2.51
N HIS A 243 -4.55 -1.18 1.51
CA HIS A 243 -4.60 -0.51 0.18
C HIS A 243 -5.29 -1.34 -0.91
N GLY A 244 -5.67 -2.58 -0.62
CA GLY A 244 -6.34 -3.52 -1.54
C GLY A 244 -5.43 -4.14 -2.61
N LYS A 245 -4.11 -3.92 -2.55
CA LYS A 245 -3.14 -4.40 -3.58
C LYS A 245 -2.43 -5.69 -3.20
N VAL A 246 -2.21 -5.92 -1.91
CA VAL A 246 -1.67 -7.16 -1.36
C VAL A 246 -2.82 -7.92 -0.74
N ARG A 247 -3.46 -8.79 -1.54
CA ARG A 247 -4.69 -9.49 -1.13
C ARG A 247 -4.59 -11.00 -1.35
N THR A 248 -4.75 -11.44 -2.60
CA THR A 248 -4.93 -12.87 -2.91
C THR A 248 -3.62 -13.61 -3.14
N ILE A 249 -2.71 -13.03 -3.91
CA ILE A 249 -1.43 -13.67 -4.28
C ILE A 249 -0.29 -12.72 -3.94
N LEU A 250 0.69 -13.23 -3.19
CA LEU A 250 1.99 -12.58 -3.03
C LEU A 250 2.82 -12.81 -4.28
N ARG A 251 3.19 -11.73 -4.97
CA ARG A 251 3.92 -11.80 -6.23
C ARG A 251 5.18 -10.96 -6.20
N GLY A 252 6.16 -11.36 -7.00
CA GLY A 252 7.30 -10.54 -7.33
C GLY A 252 6.91 -9.33 -8.20
N ILE A 253 7.63 -8.22 -8.04
CA ILE A 253 7.53 -7.05 -8.95
C ILE A 253 8.80 -6.85 -9.79
N LYS A 254 9.91 -7.51 -9.45
CA LYS A 254 11.15 -7.51 -10.26
C LYS A 254 11.16 -8.66 -11.26
N GLU A 255 12.03 -8.54 -12.27
CA GLU A 255 12.16 -9.50 -13.36
C GLU A 255 12.54 -10.91 -12.89
N ASP A 256 13.32 -11.02 -11.80
CA ASP A 256 13.71 -12.30 -11.19
C ASP A 256 12.57 -12.97 -10.40
N ASN A 257 11.48 -12.23 -10.10
CA ASN A 257 10.35 -12.65 -9.26
C ASN A 257 10.75 -13.27 -7.90
N ASP A 258 11.98 -12.99 -7.45
CA ASP A 258 12.49 -13.53 -6.18
C ASP A 258 12.08 -12.69 -4.96
N ASP A 259 11.25 -11.66 -5.19
CA ASP A 259 10.71 -10.80 -4.15
C ASP A 259 9.23 -11.07 -3.85
N VAL A 260 8.74 -10.49 -2.76
CA VAL A 260 7.33 -10.25 -2.48
C VAL A 260 7.12 -8.74 -2.51
N PHE A 261 6.52 -8.23 -3.59
CA PHE A 261 6.27 -6.81 -3.79
C PHE A 261 7.50 -5.92 -3.50
N GLY A 262 8.68 -6.35 -3.95
CA GLY A 262 9.96 -5.65 -3.87
C GLY A 262 10.84 -6.07 -2.69
N ILE A 263 10.26 -6.78 -1.72
CA ILE A 263 10.89 -7.27 -0.50
C ILE A 263 11.56 -8.62 -0.76
N LYS A 264 12.86 -8.70 -0.48
CA LYS A 264 13.64 -9.95 -0.64
C LYS A 264 13.64 -10.75 0.65
N ASP A 265 13.88 -12.05 0.51
CA ASP A 265 14.13 -12.91 1.66
C ASP A 265 15.33 -12.39 2.47
N GLY A 266 15.17 -12.30 3.79
CA GLY A 266 16.20 -11.77 4.69
C GLY A 266 16.32 -10.25 4.72
N ASP A 267 15.48 -9.50 3.99
CA ASP A 267 15.33 -8.06 4.20
C ASP A 267 14.95 -7.78 5.67
N VAL A 268 15.31 -6.60 6.19
CA VAL A 268 15.20 -6.29 7.61
C VAL A 268 14.29 -5.09 7.85
N ILE A 269 13.39 -5.22 8.82
CA ILE A 269 12.73 -4.08 9.49
C ILE A 269 13.54 -3.78 10.75
N PRO A 270 14.19 -2.60 10.85
CA PRO A 270 14.99 -2.24 12.01
C PRO A 270 14.16 -2.16 13.29
N ALA A 271 14.82 -2.28 14.44
CA ALA A 271 14.24 -1.92 15.73
C ALA A 271 13.69 -0.49 15.70
N ILE A 272 12.55 -0.28 16.36
CA ILE A 272 11.89 1.02 16.48
C ILE A 272 11.28 1.12 17.88
N LYS A 273 11.65 2.19 18.59
CA LYS A 273 11.25 2.43 19.98
C LYS A 273 9.73 2.30 20.15
N ASN A 274 9.29 1.62 21.21
CA ASN A 274 7.88 1.30 21.53
C ASN A 274 7.20 0.23 20.64
N TRP A 275 7.87 -0.24 19.58
CA TRP A 275 7.26 -1.09 18.56
C TRP A 275 8.03 -2.41 18.40
N LEU A 276 9.31 -2.33 18.05
CA LEU A 276 10.20 -3.46 17.82
C LEU A 276 11.48 -3.28 18.64
N ASN A 277 11.75 -4.21 19.54
CA ASN A 277 12.94 -4.17 20.40
C ASN A 277 14.23 -4.50 19.62
N ASP A 278 14.10 -5.36 18.60
CA ASP A 278 15.21 -5.88 17.81
C ASP A 278 14.87 -5.81 16.32
N ASP A 279 15.90 -5.88 15.49
CA ASP A 279 15.78 -6.00 14.04
C ASP A 279 15.06 -7.30 13.67
N VAL A 280 14.02 -7.19 12.83
CA VAL A 280 13.23 -8.33 12.36
C VAL A 280 13.60 -8.66 10.92
N ARG A 281 14.06 -9.89 10.69
CA ARG A 281 14.24 -10.43 9.34
C ARG A 281 12.90 -10.89 8.77
N LEU A 282 12.62 -10.47 7.54
CA LEU A 282 11.43 -10.87 6.80
C LEU A 282 11.72 -12.14 6.02
N GLU A 283 10.81 -13.11 6.15
CA GLU A 283 10.83 -14.32 5.33
C GLU A 283 9.82 -14.16 4.19
N THR A 284 10.09 -14.76 3.03
CA THR A 284 9.22 -14.62 1.84
C THR A 284 8.65 -15.95 1.35
N TYR A 285 8.94 -17.06 2.03
CA TYR A 285 8.57 -18.41 1.58
C TYR A 285 7.06 -18.61 1.43
N MET A 286 6.22 -17.87 2.15
CA MET A 286 4.76 -17.99 2.10
C MET A 286 4.17 -17.59 0.73
N LYS A 287 4.97 -16.96 -0.15
CA LYS A 287 4.61 -16.66 -1.54
C LYS A 287 4.49 -17.91 -2.41
N TYR A 288 5.15 -19.00 -2.03
CA TYR A 288 5.12 -20.24 -2.82
C TYR A 288 3.76 -20.94 -2.69
N PHE A 289 3.31 -21.55 -3.78
CA PHE A 289 2.11 -22.37 -3.77
C PHE A 289 2.39 -23.67 -2.99
N GLY A 290 1.60 -23.92 -1.96
CA GLY A 290 1.74 -25.08 -1.10
C GLY A 290 2.43 -24.76 0.23
N ALA A 291 2.06 -25.52 1.25
CA ALA A 291 2.53 -25.33 2.61
C ALA A 291 4.02 -25.73 2.76
N LYS A 292 4.78 -25.03 3.60
CA LYS A 292 6.16 -25.39 3.97
C LYS A 292 6.12 -26.60 4.90
N GLY A 293 7.11 -27.48 4.82
CA GLY A 293 7.11 -28.76 5.52
C GLY A 293 8.35 -29.59 5.24
N GLU A 294 8.35 -30.81 5.71
CA GLU A 294 9.44 -31.78 5.54
C GLU A 294 8.90 -33.10 5.01
N TRP A 295 9.62 -33.71 4.09
CA TRP A 295 9.37 -35.08 3.68
C TRP A 295 9.98 -36.04 4.71
N SER A 296 9.30 -37.17 4.95
CA SER A 296 9.89 -38.30 5.64
C SER A 296 11.13 -38.80 4.89
N GLU A 297 12.06 -39.47 5.59
CA GLU A 297 13.32 -39.96 4.99
C GLU A 297 13.10 -40.86 3.77
N ASP A 298 11.99 -41.61 3.75
CA ASP A 298 11.57 -42.47 2.64
C ASP A 298 10.80 -41.74 1.52
N CYS A 299 10.62 -40.42 1.65
CA CYS A 299 9.85 -39.55 0.75
C CYS A 299 8.36 -39.96 0.56
N THR A 300 7.78 -40.75 1.47
CA THR A 300 6.38 -41.23 1.33
C THR A 300 5.36 -40.35 2.04
N LYS A 301 5.78 -39.53 3.01
CA LYS A 301 4.89 -38.67 3.81
C LYS A 301 5.44 -37.25 3.85
N TYR A 302 4.56 -36.28 3.63
CA TYR A 302 4.88 -34.87 3.83
C TYR A 302 4.29 -34.39 5.16
N LYS A 303 5.14 -33.87 6.04
CA LYS A 303 4.74 -33.22 7.28
C LYS A 303 4.74 -31.72 7.07
N MET A 304 3.54 -31.14 6.99
CA MET A 304 3.35 -29.70 6.93
C MET A 304 3.88 -29.04 8.22
N LYS A 305 4.66 -27.97 8.06
CA LYS A 305 5.12 -27.08 9.12
C LYS A 305 4.30 -25.79 9.18
N THR A 306 4.02 -25.16 8.04
CA THR A 306 3.28 -23.89 7.97
C THR A 306 2.47 -23.84 6.69
N ILE A 307 1.27 -23.25 6.72
CA ILE A 307 0.45 -23.05 5.52
C ILE A 307 1.07 -22.03 4.54
N SER A 308 0.54 -21.95 3.33
CA SER A 308 0.89 -20.90 2.35
C SER A 308 0.02 -19.65 2.50
N TRP A 309 0.42 -18.53 1.88
CA TRP A 309 -0.42 -17.31 1.86
C TRP A 309 -1.79 -17.57 1.23
N VAL A 310 -1.83 -18.28 0.10
CA VAL A 310 -3.08 -18.56 -0.61
C VAL A 310 -4.00 -19.42 0.24
N GLU A 311 -3.45 -20.42 0.93
CA GLU A 311 -4.20 -21.27 1.87
C GLU A 311 -4.70 -20.48 3.09
N MET A 312 -3.93 -19.50 3.60
CA MET A 312 -4.40 -18.58 4.63
C MET A 312 -5.62 -17.79 4.16
N VAL A 313 -5.57 -17.22 2.96
CA VAL A 313 -6.67 -16.44 2.37
C VAL A 313 -7.89 -17.32 2.11
N ASP A 314 -7.70 -18.54 1.60
CA ASP A 314 -8.77 -19.51 1.35
C ASP A 314 -9.53 -19.85 2.64
N ASN A 315 -8.80 -20.16 3.71
CA ASN A 315 -9.38 -20.41 5.04
C ASN A 315 -10.15 -19.19 5.59
N LEU A 316 -9.69 -17.97 5.32
CA LEU A 316 -10.39 -16.75 5.72
C LEU A 316 -11.68 -16.53 4.91
N ILE A 317 -11.67 -16.84 3.62
CA ILE A 317 -12.85 -16.79 2.76
C ILE A 317 -13.87 -17.83 3.23
N ASP A 318 -13.44 -19.05 3.55
CA ASP A 318 -14.32 -20.10 4.07
C ASP A 318 -14.94 -19.71 5.42
N LYS A 319 -14.15 -19.09 6.31
CA LYS A 319 -14.62 -18.69 7.64
C LYS A 319 -15.54 -17.46 7.63
N TYR A 320 -15.15 -16.40 6.93
CA TYR A 320 -15.82 -15.09 7.03
C TYR A 320 -16.66 -14.76 5.79
N GLY A 321 -16.37 -15.37 4.65
CA GLY A 321 -16.92 -14.98 3.36
C GLY A 321 -16.32 -13.67 2.83
N PRO A 322 -16.38 -13.45 1.51
CA PRO A 322 -15.73 -12.30 0.87
C PRO A 322 -16.36 -10.96 1.29
N LEU A 323 -17.65 -10.91 1.61
CA LEU A 323 -18.33 -9.67 1.98
C LEU A 323 -17.92 -9.16 3.36
N LYS A 324 -17.77 -10.05 4.35
CA LYS A 324 -17.30 -9.64 5.68
C LYS A 324 -15.84 -9.19 5.61
N LEU A 325 -14.99 -9.90 4.87
CA LEU A 325 -13.60 -9.48 4.67
C LEU A 325 -13.52 -8.10 4.00
N ALA A 326 -14.24 -7.88 2.91
CA ALA A 326 -14.28 -6.59 2.24
C ALA A 326 -14.80 -5.46 3.15
N PHE A 327 -15.77 -5.76 4.02
CA PHE A 327 -16.25 -4.81 5.02
C PHE A 327 -15.16 -4.45 6.04
N LEU A 328 -14.47 -5.44 6.61
CA LEU A 328 -13.38 -5.20 7.56
C LEU A 328 -12.21 -4.44 6.91
N GLU A 329 -11.87 -4.76 5.66
CA GLU A 329 -10.89 -3.99 4.87
C GLU A 329 -11.30 -2.52 4.73
N SER A 330 -12.58 -2.27 4.45
CA SER A 330 -13.10 -0.90 4.31
C SER A 330 -13.02 -0.09 5.60
N ILE A 331 -13.16 -0.75 6.77
CA ILE A 331 -12.98 -0.09 8.08
C ILE A 331 -11.53 0.40 8.21
N ILE A 332 -10.54 -0.46 7.93
CA ILE A 332 -9.13 -0.08 8.02
C ILE A 332 -8.83 1.10 7.07
N ARG A 333 -9.27 1.01 5.80
CA ARG A 333 -9.04 2.08 4.82
C ARG A 333 -9.71 3.39 5.23
N ALA A 334 -10.95 3.35 5.73
CA ALA A 334 -11.65 4.54 6.21
C ALA A 334 -10.94 5.17 7.41
N CYS A 335 -10.40 4.35 8.32
CA CYS A 335 -9.64 4.84 9.47
C CYS A 335 -8.31 5.46 9.06
N ASP A 336 -7.57 4.86 8.13
CA ASP A 336 -6.33 5.42 7.55
C ASP A 336 -6.59 6.80 6.94
N MET A 337 -7.64 6.93 6.12
CA MET A 337 -8.03 8.23 5.54
C MET A 337 -8.42 9.26 6.60
N ARG A 338 -9.19 8.87 7.64
CA ARG A 338 -9.58 9.76 8.75
C ARG A 338 -8.37 10.18 9.58
N ALA A 339 -7.49 9.25 9.95
CA ALA A 339 -6.26 9.53 10.70
C ALA A 339 -5.38 10.52 9.93
N SER A 340 -5.20 10.27 8.64
CA SER A 340 -4.47 11.15 7.72
C SER A 340 -5.06 12.55 7.68
N SER A 341 -6.39 12.70 7.59
CA SER A 341 -7.05 14.01 7.56
C SER A 341 -6.85 14.84 8.83
N ILE A 342 -6.72 14.20 9.99
CA ILE A 342 -6.49 14.89 11.27
C ILE A 342 -5.06 15.44 11.32
N GLU A 343 -4.10 14.76 10.69
CA GLU A 343 -2.70 15.19 10.63
C GLU A 343 -2.50 16.39 9.71
N VAL A 344 -3.32 16.55 8.67
CA VAL A 344 -3.31 17.71 7.78
C VAL A 344 -3.70 19.01 8.50
N ASN A 345 -4.58 18.91 9.51
CA ASN A 345 -5.20 20.04 10.20
C ASN A 345 -4.45 20.50 11.47
N LYS A 346 -3.26 19.96 11.75
CA LYS A 346 -2.33 20.46 12.79
C LYS A 346 -1.36 21.47 12.19
#